data_AF-A0A7W4W9G7-F1
#
_entry.id   AF-A0A7W4W9G7-F1
#
_cell.length_a   1.000
_cell.length_b   1.000
_cell.length_c   1.000
_cell.angle_alpha   90.00
_cell.angle_beta   90.00
_cell.angle_gamma   90.00
#
_symmetry.space_group_name_H-M   'P 1'
#
loop_
_entity.id
_entity.type
_entity.pdbx_description
1 polymer ?
#
loop_
_entity_poly.entity_id
_entity_poly.type
_entity_poly.pdbx_seq_one_letter_code
_entity_poly.pdbx_strand_id
1 'polypeptide(L)'
;MHQPNLFSGTIIGYDPGGRNAHGVAALCFTSGELADIQIKTLNTAEQILDFSEKYPDLKAVGIDTLTCWSTGESGWRPADRWLRVKYREVMNSVASPNSLYGSMGINGMSILVALRSQNASLAVTETHPKVLFHALTGKKYNYDQLHRDNGQDGIRMPGNTPGDR
;
A
#
# COMPACT_ATOMS: atom_id res chain seq x y z
N MET A 1 33.46 -11.87 -16.80
CA MET A 1 32.87 -11.48 -15.50
C MET A 1 31.65 -10.63 -15.81
N HIS A 2 30.43 -11.14 -15.61
CA HIS A 2 29.23 -10.30 -15.66
C HIS A 2 29.20 -9.51 -14.35
N GLN A 3 29.38 -8.19 -14.41
CA GLN A 3 28.94 -7.36 -13.30
C GLN A 3 27.42 -7.52 -13.21
N PRO A 4 26.87 -7.83 -12.02
CA PRO A 4 25.42 -7.85 -11.86
C PRO A 4 24.89 -6.46 -12.25
N ASN A 5 23.85 -6.41 -13.09
CA ASN A 5 23.14 -5.16 -13.35
C ASN A 5 22.52 -4.71 -12.02
N LEU A 6 23.21 -3.81 -11.33
CA LEU A 6 22.74 -3.24 -10.08
C LEU A 6 21.55 -2.33 -10.36
N PHE A 7 20.50 -2.45 -9.55
CA PHE A 7 19.24 -1.73 -9.76
C PHE A 7 19.42 -0.23 -9.52
N SER A 8 18.99 0.59 -10.47
CA SER A 8 18.86 2.04 -10.30
C SER A 8 17.47 2.48 -10.74
N GLY A 9 16.85 3.35 -9.94
CA GLY A 9 15.51 3.86 -10.19
C GLY A 9 14.67 3.97 -8.94
N THR A 10 13.43 4.43 -9.12
CA THR A 10 12.49 4.63 -8.01
C THR A 10 11.50 3.47 -7.92
N ILE A 11 11.18 3.06 -6.69
CA ILE A 11 10.07 2.16 -6.35
C ILE A 11 9.10 2.92 -5.45
N ILE A 12 7.81 2.91 -5.78
CA ILE A 12 6.77 3.52 -4.95
C ILE A 12 5.96 2.44 -4.21
N GLY A 13 5.69 2.65 -2.93
CA GLY A 13 4.67 1.93 -2.16
C GLY A 13 3.45 2.82 -1.94
N TYR A 14 2.24 2.29 -2.17
CA TYR A 14 0.98 3.00 -1.97
C TYR A 14 0.01 2.17 -1.12
N ASP A 15 -0.46 2.75 -0.02
CA ASP A 15 -1.54 2.23 0.84
C ASP A 15 -2.81 3.09 0.63
N PRO A 16 -3.81 2.58 -0.14
CA PRO A 16 -5.04 3.31 -0.42
C PRO A 16 -5.93 3.43 0.82
N GLY A 17 -5.95 4.62 1.42
CA GLY A 17 -6.89 4.94 2.49
C GLY A 17 -8.08 5.79 2.03
N GLY A 18 -8.72 6.41 3.01
CA GLY A 18 -9.83 7.34 2.82
C GLY A 18 -9.84 8.39 3.93
N ARG A 19 -10.78 9.35 3.88
CA ARG A 19 -10.84 10.48 4.82
C ARG A 19 -9.52 11.27 4.88
N ASN A 20 -8.96 11.61 3.72
CA ASN A 20 -7.72 12.38 3.58
C ASN A 20 -6.44 11.67 4.09
N ALA A 21 -6.42 10.34 4.07
CA ALA A 21 -5.29 9.56 4.59
C ALA A 21 -4.82 8.49 3.60
N HIS A 22 -4.10 8.89 2.56
CA HIS A 22 -3.48 8.01 1.57
C HIS A 22 -1.98 7.91 1.82
N GLY A 23 -1.49 6.74 2.26
CA GLY A 23 -0.08 6.55 2.57
C GLY A 23 0.73 6.29 1.30
N VAL A 24 1.84 7.00 1.11
CA VAL A 24 2.77 6.77 0.00
C VAL A 24 4.21 6.84 0.46
N ALA A 25 5.05 5.98 -0.12
CA ALA A 25 6.50 6.03 0.05
C ALA A 25 7.20 5.91 -1.31
N ALA A 26 8.29 6.66 -1.52
CA ALA A 26 9.21 6.47 -2.62
C ALA A 26 10.57 6.04 -2.08
N LEU A 27 11.14 5.01 -2.68
CA LEU A 27 12.48 4.51 -2.41
C LEU A 27 13.32 4.69 -3.68
N CYS A 28 14.35 5.53 -3.60
CA CYS A 28 15.22 5.83 -4.72
C CYS A 28 16.51 5.04 -4.59
N PHE A 29 16.85 4.23 -5.60
CA PHE A 29 18.05 3.41 -5.59
C PHE A 29 19.09 3.90 -6.61
N THR A 30 20.35 3.86 -6.21
CA THR A 30 21.51 4.09 -7.08
C THR A 30 22.44 2.90 -6.97
N SER A 31 22.66 2.18 -8.05
CA SER A 31 23.59 1.04 -8.10
C SER A 31 23.31 -0.01 -7.01
N GLY A 32 22.03 -0.32 -6.79
CA GLY A 32 21.58 -1.33 -5.84
C GLY A 32 21.49 -0.85 -4.38
N GLU A 33 21.96 0.36 -4.08
CA GLU A 33 21.90 0.93 -2.74
C GLU A 33 20.76 1.94 -2.63
N LEU A 34 20.10 1.97 -1.47
CA LEU A 34 19.05 2.92 -1.16
C LEU A 34 19.67 4.30 -0.93
N ALA A 35 19.38 5.23 -1.83
CA ALA A 35 19.93 6.57 -1.82
C ALA A 35 19.02 7.60 -1.12
N ASP A 36 17.69 7.46 -1.27
CA ASP A 36 16.71 8.36 -0.65
C ASP A 36 15.41 7.63 -0.31
N ILE A 37 14.71 8.15 0.71
CA ILE A 37 13.39 7.69 1.14
C ILE A 37 12.50 8.92 1.35
N GLN A 38 11.35 8.95 0.68
CA GLN A 38 10.31 9.93 0.97
C GLN A 38 9.03 9.23 1.37
N ILE A 39 8.43 9.66 2.48
CA ILE A 39 7.17 9.11 3.00
C ILE A 39 6.20 10.26 3.21
N LYS A 40 4.96 10.10 2.75
CA LYS A 40 3.89 11.09 2.91
C LYS A 40 2.55 10.43 3.18
N THR A 41 1.68 11.18 3.85
CA THR A 41 0.25 10.94 3.85
C THR A 41 -0.40 12.06 3.04
N LEU A 42 -1.12 11.69 1.99
CA LEU A 42 -1.76 12.60 1.05
C LEU A 42 -3.29 12.54 1.20
N ASN A 43 -3.98 13.57 0.73
CA ASN A 43 -5.41 13.71 0.96
C ASN A 43 -6.23 12.94 -0.06
N THR A 44 -5.74 12.80 -1.29
CA THR A 44 -6.50 12.15 -2.37
C THR A 44 -5.64 11.19 -3.18
N ALA A 45 -6.30 10.34 -3.97
CA ALA A 45 -5.63 9.44 -4.90
C ALA A 45 -4.90 10.22 -6.00
N GLU A 46 -5.49 11.30 -6.53
CA GLU A 46 -4.90 12.14 -7.57
C GLU A 46 -3.55 12.71 -7.12
N GLN A 47 -3.41 13.10 -5.86
CA GLN A 47 -2.14 13.57 -5.31
C GLN A 47 -1.05 12.48 -5.31
N ILE A 48 -1.42 11.19 -5.35
CA ILE A 48 -0.46 10.10 -5.55
C ILE A 48 0.10 10.12 -6.97
N LEU A 49 -0.70 10.47 -7.98
CA LEU A 49 -0.23 10.64 -9.35
C LEU A 49 0.75 11.81 -9.43
N ASP A 50 0.37 12.98 -8.88
CA ASP A 50 1.26 14.15 -8.80
C ASP A 50 2.56 13.84 -8.03
N PHE A 51 2.48 12.98 -7.01
CA PHE A 51 3.66 12.51 -6.29
C PHE A 51 4.54 11.63 -7.17
N SER A 52 3.96 10.72 -7.95
CA SER A 52 4.69 9.81 -8.83
C SER A 52 5.39 10.52 -10.00
N GLU A 53 4.82 11.62 -10.50
CA GLU A 53 5.38 12.41 -11.61
C GLU A 53 6.74 13.06 -11.26
N LYS A 54 7.05 13.18 -9.97
CA LYS A 54 8.35 13.67 -9.48
C LYS A 54 9.49 12.68 -9.73
N TYR A 55 9.16 11.43 -10.06
CA TYR A 55 10.10 10.33 -10.24
C TYR A 55 10.04 9.82 -11.69
N PRO A 56 10.67 10.52 -12.65
CA PRO A 56 10.66 10.10 -14.06
C PRO A 56 11.31 8.74 -14.30
N ASP A 57 12.07 8.22 -13.34
CA ASP A 57 12.74 6.93 -13.37
C ASP A 57 11.99 5.83 -12.59
N LEU A 58 10.69 6.03 -12.30
CA LEU A 58 9.85 5.05 -11.63
C LEU A 58 9.84 3.70 -12.37
N LYS A 59 10.34 2.66 -11.70
CA LYS A 59 10.47 1.29 -12.24
C LYS A 59 9.39 0.34 -11.75
N ALA A 60 8.93 0.53 -10.51
CA ALA A 60 7.94 -0.35 -9.92
C ALA A 60 7.02 0.38 -8.94
N VAL A 61 5.80 -0.13 -8.79
CA VAL A 61 4.87 0.29 -7.75
C VAL A 61 4.29 -0.93 -7.03
N GLY A 62 4.31 -0.88 -5.70
CA GLY A 62 3.62 -1.81 -4.82
C GLY A 62 2.36 -1.15 -4.26
N ILE A 63 1.18 -1.74 -4.48
CA ILE A 63 -0.08 -1.13 -4.05
C ILE A 63 -0.84 -2.10 -3.12
N ASP A 64 -1.29 -1.61 -1.96
CA ASP A 64 -2.16 -2.35 -1.03
C ASP A 64 -3.60 -2.37 -1.56
N THR A 65 -3.77 -3.04 -2.71
CA THR A 65 -5.05 -3.18 -3.42
C THR A 65 -5.07 -4.48 -4.20
N LEU A 66 -6.25 -4.87 -4.65
CA LEU A 66 -6.42 -6.01 -5.53
C LEU A 66 -5.87 -5.70 -6.92
N THR A 67 -4.69 -6.19 -7.28
CA THR A 67 -4.17 -6.01 -8.65
C THR A 67 -4.72 -7.05 -9.64
N CYS A 68 -5.54 -7.99 -9.15
CA CYS A 68 -6.18 -9.05 -9.92
C CYS A 68 -7.59 -9.30 -9.35
N TRP A 69 -8.55 -9.54 -10.24
CA TRP A 69 -9.94 -9.85 -9.90
C TRP A 69 -10.23 -11.34 -10.13
N SER A 70 -11.03 -11.94 -9.26
CA SER A 70 -11.53 -13.32 -9.41
C SER A 70 -13.05 -13.34 -9.26
N THR A 71 -13.71 -14.13 -10.09
CA THR A 71 -15.17 -14.34 -10.05
C THR A 71 -15.57 -15.59 -9.25
N GLY A 72 -14.60 -16.26 -8.62
CA GLY A 72 -14.85 -17.40 -7.75
C GLY A 72 -15.54 -17.00 -6.44
N GLU A 73 -15.77 -17.98 -5.57
CA GLU A 73 -16.43 -17.78 -4.28
C GLU A 73 -15.78 -16.65 -3.47
N SER A 74 -16.59 -15.66 -3.10
CA SER A 74 -16.20 -14.43 -2.40
C SER A 74 -15.07 -13.60 -3.05
N GLY A 75 -14.74 -13.89 -4.31
CA GLY A 75 -13.65 -13.27 -5.07
C GLY A 75 -12.24 -13.73 -4.65
N TRP A 76 -12.11 -14.78 -3.84
CA TRP A 76 -10.80 -15.19 -3.31
C TRP A 76 -9.85 -15.69 -4.40
N ARG A 77 -8.61 -15.19 -4.37
CA ARG A 77 -7.55 -15.60 -5.29
C ARG A 77 -6.64 -16.66 -4.65
N PRO A 78 -5.93 -17.48 -5.45
CA PRO A 78 -4.97 -18.45 -4.92
C PRO A 78 -3.93 -17.85 -3.96
N ALA A 79 -3.45 -16.63 -4.26
CA ALA A 79 -2.52 -15.90 -3.39
C ALA A 79 -3.14 -15.58 -2.02
N ASP A 80 -4.37 -15.05 -1.99
CA ASP A 80 -5.08 -14.74 -0.73
C ASP A 80 -5.24 -15.98 0.14
N ARG A 81 -5.66 -17.09 -0.48
CA ARG A 81 -5.85 -18.37 0.21
C ARG A 81 -4.52 -18.89 0.77
N TRP A 82 -3.45 -18.82 -0.01
CA TRP A 82 -2.11 -19.21 0.43
C TRP A 82 -1.62 -18.34 1.61
N LEU A 83 -1.78 -17.02 1.54
CA LEU A 83 -1.39 -16.10 2.62
C LEU A 83 -2.15 -16.40 3.92
N ARG A 84 -3.46 -16.65 3.84
CA ARG A 84 -4.29 -16.99 5.01
C ARG A 84 -3.88 -18.32 5.65
N VAL A 85 -3.48 -19.31 4.84
CA VAL A 85 -3.00 -20.61 5.34
C VAL A 85 -1.62 -20.45 5.99
N LYS A 86 -0.71 -19.72 5.35
CA LYS A 86 0.66 -19.54 5.81
C LYS A 86 0.76 -18.64 7.05
N TYR A 87 0.00 -17.55 7.11
CA TYR A 87 0.09 -16.53 8.16
C TYR A 87 -1.20 -16.47 8.99
N ARG A 88 -1.52 -17.57 9.68
CA ARG A 88 -2.79 -17.71 10.43
C ARG A 88 -3.02 -16.60 11.47
N GLU A 89 -1.97 -16.14 12.15
CA GLU A 89 -2.05 -15.11 13.19
C GLU A 89 -2.53 -13.74 12.66
N VAL A 90 -2.26 -13.47 11.39
CA VAL A 90 -2.62 -12.22 10.70
C VAL A 90 -3.58 -12.44 9.54
N MET A 91 -4.25 -13.59 9.46
CA MET A 91 -5.13 -13.95 8.34
C MET A 91 -6.25 -12.93 8.08
N ASN A 92 -6.72 -12.24 9.13
CA ASN A 92 -7.74 -11.18 9.02
C ASN A 92 -7.21 -9.89 8.38
N SER A 93 -5.91 -9.79 8.13
CA SER A 93 -5.30 -8.72 7.32
C SER A 93 -5.36 -9.02 5.82
N VAL A 94 -5.81 -10.22 5.44
CA VAL A 94 -6.07 -10.62 4.05
C VAL A 94 -7.58 -10.64 3.86
N ALA A 95 -8.10 -9.60 3.22
CA ALA A 95 -9.52 -9.41 2.97
C ALA A 95 -9.90 -9.92 1.58
N SER A 96 -11.10 -10.47 1.44
CA SER A 96 -11.62 -10.86 0.13
C SER A 96 -12.09 -9.61 -0.63
N PRO A 97 -12.09 -9.61 -1.98
CA PRO A 97 -12.59 -8.49 -2.75
C PRO A 97 -13.99 -8.02 -2.35
N ASN A 98 -14.88 -8.98 -2.07
CA ASN A 98 -16.27 -8.70 -1.66
C ASN A 98 -16.39 -8.09 -0.25
N SER A 99 -15.30 -8.04 0.53
CA SER A 99 -15.26 -7.51 1.89
C SER A 99 -14.44 -6.23 2.02
N LEU A 100 -13.88 -5.72 0.92
CA LEU A 100 -13.05 -4.52 0.95
C LEU A 100 -13.88 -3.24 1.14
N TYR A 101 -13.29 -2.31 1.88
CA TYR A 101 -13.74 -0.93 1.90
C TYR A 101 -13.50 -0.28 0.53
N GLY A 102 -14.42 0.59 0.12
CA GLY A 102 -14.42 1.18 -1.23
C GLY A 102 -13.11 1.88 -1.60
N SER A 103 -12.36 2.43 -0.65
CA SER A 103 -11.06 3.05 -0.90
C SER A 103 -10.02 2.08 -1.45
N MET A 104 -9.91 0.88 -0.88
CA MET A 104 -8.95 -0.12 -1.35
C MET A 104 -9.33 -0.60 -2.76
N GLY A 105 -10.61 -0.85 -3.01
CA GLY A 105 -11.09 -1.36 -4.30
C GLY A 105 -11.07 -0.31 -5.43
N ILE A 106 -11.39 0.95 -5.12
CA ILE A 106 -11.51 2.03 -6.13
C ILE A 106 -10.21 2.81 -6.26
N ASN A 107 -9.67 3.34 -5.16
CA ASN A 107 -8.52 4.25 -5.21
C ASN A 107 -7.21 3.51 -5.56
N GLY A 108 -7.04 2.28 -5.08
CA GLY A 108 -5.88 1.47 -5.46
C GLY A 108 -5.90 1.12 -6.95
N MET A 109 -7.05 0.68 -7.45
CA MET A 109 -7.22 0.31 -8.86
C MET A 109 -7.11 1.51 -9.81
N SER A 110 -7.68 2.67 -9.43
CA SER A 110 -7.60 3.87 -10.27
C SER A 110 -6.15 4.31 -10.48
N ILE A 111 -5.33 4.28 -9.43
CA ILE A 111 -3.89 4.59 -9.51
C ILE A 111 -3.14 3.56 -10.35
N LEU A 112 -3.44 2.27 -10.17
CA LEU A 112 -2.83 1.23 -11.00
C LEU A 112 -3.09 1.49 -12.49
N VAL A 113 -4.34 1.71 -12.87
CA VAL A 113 -4.75 1.93 -14.27
C VAL A 113 -4.10 3.19 -14.83
N ALA A 114 -4.10 4.30 -14.07
CA ALA A 114 -3.49 5.56 -14.48
C ALA A 114 -1.97 5.44 -14.68
N LEU A 115 -1.25 4.80 -13.74
CA LEU A 115 0.20 4.64 -13.87
C LEU A 115 0.57 3.73 -15.05
N ARG A 116 -0.20 2.66 -15.29
CA ARG A 116 0.01 1.76 -16.44
C ARG A 116 -0.32 2.41 -17.77
N SER A 117 -1.28 3.34 -17.83
CA SER A 117 -1.60 4.07 -19.06
C SER A 117 -0.48 5.07 -19.41
N GLN A 118 0.19 5.64 -18.41
CA GLN A 118 1.36 6.50 -18.59
C GLN A 118 2.64 5.70 -18.92
N ASN A 119 2.82 4.53 -18.30
CA ASN A 119 3.97 3.66 -18.54
C ASN A 119 3.54 2.18 -18.55
N ALA A 120 3.33 1.64 -19.75
CA ALA A 120 2.95 0.23 -19.93
C ALA A 120 3.99 -0.77 -19.40
N SER A 121 5.26 -0.37 -19.31
CA SER A 121 6.37 -1.21 -18.83
C SER A 121 6.55 -1.19 -17.31
N LEU A 122 5.79 -0.35 -16.59
CA LEU A 122 5.87 -0.23 -15.14
C LEU A 122 5.57 -1.58 -14.46
N ALA A 123 6.49 -2.05 -13.62
CA ALA A 123 6.23 -3.23 -12.80
C ALA A 123 5.21 -2.88 -11.71
N VAL A 124 4.16 -3.69 -11.59
CA VAL A 124 3.12 -3.50 -10.58
C VAL A 124 3.04 -4.77 -9.75
N THR A 125 3.06 -4.62 -8.43
CA THR A 125 2.80 -5.71 -7.50
C THR A 125 1.71 -5.31 -6.53
N GLU A 126 0.87 -6.28 -6.20
CA GLU A 126 0.05 -6.19 -5.00
C GLU A 126 0.95 -6.27 -3.76
N THR A 127 0.63 -5.49 -2.74
CA THR A 127 1.32 -5.55 -1.45
C THR A 127 0.33 -5.88 -0.33
N HIS A 128 0.85 -6.50 0.73
CA HIS A 128 0.11 -6.78 1.95
C HIS A 128 0.95 -6.30 3.14
N PRO A 129 1.02 -4.98 3.39
CA PRO A 129 2.02 -4.39 4.27
C PRO A 129 2.00 -4.97 5.70
N LYS A 130 0.82 -5.33 6.22
CA LYS A 130 0.69 -5.97 7.54
C LYS A 130 1.23 -7.39 7.57
N VAL A 131 1.00 -8.15 6.49
CA VAL A 131 1.50 -9.53 6.38
C VAL A 131 3.01 -9.50 6.19
N LEU A 132 3.51 -8.58 5.36
CA LEU A 132 4.95 -8.37 5.18
C LEU A 132 5.62 -7.95 6.50
N PHE A 133 5.01 -7.01 7.24
CA PHE A 133 5.50 -6.59 8.55
C PHE A 133 5.58 -7.77 9.53
N HIS A 134 4.53 -8.60 9.60
CA HIS A 134 4.55 -9.80 10.45
C HIS A 134 5.62 -10.80 10.00
N ALA A 135 5.75 -11.06 8.70
CA ALA A 135 6.75 -11.97 8.17
C ALA A 135 8.19 -11.52 8.46
N LEU A 136 8.45 -10.21 8.47
CA LEU A 136 9.79 -9.65 8.72
C LEU A 136 10.11 -9.51 10.21
N THR A 137 9.12 -9.23 11.05
CA THR A 137 9.36 -8.87 12.46
C THR A 137 8.91 -9.92 13.46
N GLY A 138 8.09 -10.88 13.03
CA GLY A 138 7.36 -11.81 13.91
C GLY A 138 6.27 -11.14 14.76
N LYS A 139 6.00 -9.84 14.56
CA LYS A 139 5.04 -9.07 15.36
C LYS A 139 3.78 -8.79 14.56
N LYS A 140 2.63 -8.83 15.25
CA LYS A 140 1.37 -8.34 14.69
C LYS A 140 1.38 -6.80 14.72
N TYR A 141 0.99 -6.18 13.61
CA TYR A 141 0.87 -4.73 13.52
C TYR A 141 -0.19 -4.21 14.51
N ASN A 142 0.16 -3.24 15.36
CA ASN A 142 -0.70 -2.73 16.43
C ASN A 142 -1.12 -1.28 16.13
N TYR A 143 -2.39 -1.09 15.77
CA TYR A 143 -2.97 0.23 15.48
C TYR A 143 -3.06 1.13 16.73
N ASP A 144 -3.38 0.54 17.89
CA ASP A 144 -3.71 1.29 19.09
C ASP A 144 -2.49 1.96 19.74
N GLN A 145 -1.29 1.48 19.41
CA GLN A 145 -0.03 2.02 19.93
C GLN A 145 0.40 3.24 19.11
N LEU A 146 0.27 3.19 17.78
CA LEU A 146 0.60 4.29 16.87
C LEU A 146 -0.33 5.51 17.02
N HIS A 147 -1.61 5.30 17.30
CA HIS A 147 -2.53 6.41 17.56
C HIS A 147 -2.26 7.12 18.90
N ARG A 148 -1.65 6.44 19.88
CA ARG A 148 -1.23 7.06 21.15
C ARG A 148 0.05 7.86 20.98
N ASP A 149 1.00 7.34 20.21
CA ASP A 149 2.29 7.99 20.00
C ASP A 149 2.18 9.21 19.07
N ASN A 150 1.29 9.18 18.07
CA ASN A 150 0.98 10.34 17.21
C ASN A 150 -0.06 11.30 17.83
N GLY A 151 -0.58 11.00 19.02
CA GLY A 151 -1.62 11.77 19.71
C GLY A 151 -1.11 12.90 20.59
N GLN A 152 0.20 13.15 20.66
CA GLN A 152 0.76 14.24 21.48
C GLN A 152 0.86 15.60 20.78
N ASP A 153 0.68 15.69 19.45
CA ASP A 153 0.77 16.97 18.70
C ASP A 153 -0.48 17.32 17.85
N GLY A 154 -1.62 16.66 18.06
CA GLY A 154 -2.83 16.87 17.26
C GLY A 154 -4.01 17.44 18.04
N ILE A 155 -4.38 18.69 17.74
CA ILE A 155 -5.59 19.40 18.20
C ILE A 155 -6.81 18.47 18.28
N ARG A 156 -7.43 18.39 19.47
CA ARG A 156 -8.76 17.78 19.67
C ARG A 156 -9.78 18.46 18.75
N MET A 157 -10.21 17.77 17.71
CA MET A 157 -11.45 18.12 17.02
C MET A 157 -12.64 17.66 17.86
N PRO A 158 -13.63 18.53 18.12
CA PRO A 158 -14.78 18.18 18.94
C PRO A 158 -15.78 17.31 18.16
N GLY A 159 -16.33 16.30 18.84
CA GLY A 159 -17.65 15.74 18.53
C GLY A 159 -17.65 14.45 17.72
N ASN A 160 -17.69 13.31 18.43
CA ASN A 160 -18.63 12.24 18.11
C ASN A 160 -18.88 11.46 19.41
N THR A 161 -19.92 11.85 20.14
CA THR A 161 -20.44 11.07 21.26
C THR A 161 -21.06 9.77 20.72
N PRO A 162 -20.84 8.62 21.38
CA PRO A 162 -21.51 7.38 21.02
C PRO A 162 -22.97 7.46 21.47
N GLY A 163 -23.90 7.56 20.52
CA GLY A 163 -25.32 7.71 20.83
C GLY A 163 -26.31 7.60 19.67
N ASP A 164 -25.89 7.66 18.41
CA ASP A 164 -26.82 7.51 17.28
C ASP A 164 -26.67 6.15 16.60
N ARG A 165 -27.42 5.18 17.12
CA ARG A 165 -28.03 4.08 16.36
C ARG A 165 -29.43 3.84 16.89
#